data_AF-A0A376B9T6-F1
#
_entry.id   AF-A0A376B9T6-F1
#
_cell.length_a   1.000
_cell.length_b   1.000
_cell.length_c   1.000
_cell.angle_alpha   90.00
_cell.angle_beta   90.00
_cell.angle_gamma   90.00
#
_symmetry.space_group_name_H-M   'P 1'
#
loop_
_entity.id
_entity.type
_entity.pdbx_description
1 polymer ?
#
loop_
_entity_poly.entity_id
_entity_poly.type
_entity_poly.pdbx_seq_one_letter_code
_entity_poly.pdbx_strand_id
1 'polypeptide(L)'
;MSNTPDTNNNVFCKKLFKPIVWIDCEMTGLNHIDDHIIEICCIITDGNLNVVDPKGYESVIHYSKEILDNMNEWCVEHHGSSGLTEKVLTSDKTREQVEDELLSYIKSYIPDERKAVLAGNSIHMDRLFMLKEFPKVIEHLFYRLIDVSTIMEVCYRHNPELQYVAPRKVTAHTARSDILESIAQLKWYEEHYLKNRNEVEGYIEQRNKELGNNLTIKNNEKLLKDDTVGDSTADVVSSLKRKLQEEKDEHNENSNTVKSSKKV
;
A
#
# COMPACT_ATOMS: atom_id res chain seq x y z
N MET A 1 0.96 -30.71 -46.20
CA MET A 1 2.07 -30.95 -45.25
C MET A 1 3.02 -29.78 -45.47
N SER A 2 3.28 -28.84 -44.57
CA SER A 2 3.12 -28.74 -43.12
C SER A 2 3.08 -27.24 -42.79
N ASN A 3 2.04 -26.77 -42.10
CA ASN A 3 2.07 -25.45 -41.45
C ASN A 3 1.90 -25.70 -39.96
N THR A 4 3.02 -25.74 -39.25
CA THR A 4 3.08 -25.59 -37.80
C THR A 4 2.75 -24.13 -37.46
N PRO A 5 1.81 -23.85 -36.54
CA PRO A 5 1.65 -22.50 -36.02
C PRO A 5 2.80 -22.18 -35.06
N ASP A 6 3.48 -21.07 -35.32
CA ASP A 6 4.47 -20.47 -34.42
C ASP A 6 3.84 -20.18 -33.05
N THR A 7 4.22 -20.98 -32.04
CA THR A 7 3.92 -20.71 -30.63
C THR A 7 5.01 -19.81 -30.06
N ASN A 8 4.95 -18.52 -30.33
CA ASN A 8 5.75 -17.51 -29.66
C ASN A 8 4.88 -16.33 -29.22
N ASN A 9 3.88 -16.62 -28.38
CA ASN A 9 3.24 -15.59 -27.56
C ASN A 9 4.12 -15.34 -26.32
N ASN A 10 5.25 -14.68 -26.55
CA ASN A 10 6.01 -14.07 -25.46
C ASN A 10 5.24 -12.82 -25.02
N VAL A 11 4.20 -13.02 -24.21
CA VAL A 11 3.45 -11.94 -23.57
C VAL A 11 4.42 -11.29 -22.60
N PHE A 12 5.04 -10.19 -23.02
CA PHE A 12 5.68 -9.26 -22.09
C PHE A 12 4.61 -8.82 -21.09
N CYS A 13 4.58 -9.49 -19.93
CA CYS A 13 3.67 -9.12 -18.85
C CYS A 13 4.09 -7.73 -18.38
N LYS A 14 3.30 -6.72 -18.77
CA LYS A 14 3.55 -5.33 -18.40
C LYS A 14 3.51 -5.25 -16.88
N LYS A 15 4.67 -4.94 -16.28
CA LYS A 15 4.80 -4.80 -14.83
C LYS A 15 3.78 -3.79 -14.31
N LEU A 16 2.95 -4.23 -13.35
CA LEU A 16 1.97 -3.36 -12.72
C LEU A 16 2.67 -2.22 -11.98
N PHE A 17 2.16 -1.00 -12.14
CA PHE A 17 2.63 0.16 -11.42
C PHE A 17 2.17 0.05 -9.96
N LYS A 18 3.12 -0.04 -9.02
CA LYS A 18 2.85 -0.07 -7.56
C LYS A 18 1.62 -0.94 -7.19
N PRO A 19 1.68 -2.25 -7.48
CA PRO A 19 0.53 -3.13 -7.32
C PRO A 19 0.04 -3.20 -5.88
N ILE A 20 -1.27 -3.35 -5.71
CA ILE A 20 -1.93 -3.50 -4.41
C ILE A 20 -2.78 -4.76 -4.47
N VAL A 21 -2.65 -5.61 -3.44
CA VAL A 21 -3.41 -6.84 -3.27
C VAL A 21 -4.44 -6.59 -2.17
N TRP A 22 -5.70 -6.47 -2.58
CA TRP A 22 -6.82 -6.25 -1.69
C TRP A 22 -7.39 -7.58 -1.25
N ILE A 23 -7.49 -7.79 0.05
CA ILE A 23 -8.03 -9.04 0.63
C ILE A 23 -9.10 -8.69 1.65
N ASP A 24 -10.07 -9.57 1.76
CA ASP A 24 -11.06 -9.62 2.82
C ASP A 24 -11.33 -11.09 3.12
N CYS A 25 -11.29 -11.44 4.41
CA CYS A 25 -11.51 -12.78 4.91
C CYS A 25 -12.77 -12.82 5.77
N GLU A 26 -13.54 -13.89 5.63
CA GLU A 26 -14.53 -14.27 6.63
C GLU A 26 -13.93 -15.32 7.54
N MET A 27 -14.16 -15.20 8.85
CA MET A 27 -13.60 -16.07 9.87
C MET A 27 -14.67 -16.68 10.77
N THR A 28 -14.32 -17.78 11.44
CA THR A 28 -15.17 -18.38 12.51
C THR A 28 -15.29 -17.50 13.76
N GLY A 29 -14.44 -16.49 13.87
CA GLY A 29 -14.37 -15.55 15.00
C GLY A 29 -13.19 -14.60 14.87
N LEU A 30 -12.81 -13.93 15.96
CA LEU A 30 -11.76 -12.90 15.98
C LEU A 30 -10.47 -13.34 16.70
N ASN A 31 -10.43 -14.56 17.24
CA ASN A 31 -9.25 -15.10 17.89
C ASN A 31 -8.36 -15.82 16.87
N HIS A 32 -7.42 -15.11 16.26
CA HIS A 32 -6.49 -15.67 15.25
C HIS A 32 -5.69 -16.91 15.70
N ILE A 33 -5.65 -17.24 16.99
CA ILE A 33 -5.02 -18.47 17.49
C ILE A 33 -5.94 -19.67 17.23
N ASP A 34 -7.22 -19.55 17.61
CA ASP A 34 -8.16 -20.69 17.66
C ASP A 34 -9.16 -20.68 16.50
N ASP A 35 -9.50 -19.50 15.97
CA ASP A 35 -10.40 -19.32 14.84
C ASP A 35 -9.68 -19.54 13.50
N HIS A 36 -10.50 -19.70 12.46
CA HIS A 36 -10.09 -20.09 11.11
C HIS A 36 -10.65 -19.16 10.03
N ILE A 37 -9.90 -18.98 8.93
CA ILE A 37 -10.42 -18.35 7.71
C ILE A 37 -11.32 -19.37 7.00
N ILE A 38 -12.56 -18.97 6.68
CA ILE A 38 -13.57 -19.81 6.03
C ILE A 38 -13.92 -19.35 4.61
N GLU A 39 -13.78 -18.07 4.31
CA GLU A 39 -13.86 -17.50 2.95
C GLU A 39 -12.74 -16.48 2.78
N ILE A 40 -12.21 -16.39 1.56
CA ILE A 40 -11.24 -15.36 1.21
C ILE A 40 -11.54 -14.82 -0.19
N CYS A 41 -11.58 -13.49 -0.29
CA CYS A 41 -11.64 -12.79 -1.56
C CYS A 41 -10.35 -11.99 -1.79
N CYS A 42 -9.95 -11.86 -3.05
CA CYS A 42 -8.79 -11.10 -3.46
C CYS A 42 -9.08 -10.33 -4.76
N ILE A 43 -8.78 -9.03 -4.76
CA ILE A 43 -8.80 -8.17 -5.95
C ILE A 43 -7.45 -7.47 -6.08
N ILE A 44 -6.92 -7.40 -7.30
CA ILE A 44 -5.65 -6.71 -7.58
C ILE A 44 -5.93 -5.39 -8.26
N THR A 45 -5.32 -4.31 -7.76
CA THR A 45 -5.29 -3.01 -8.43
C THR A 45 -3.87 -2.60 -8.79
N ASP A 46 -3.76 -1.67 -9.76
CA ASP A 46 -2.56 -0.84 -9.86
C ASP A 46 -2.52 0.21 -8.73
N GLY A 47 -1.43 0.99 -8.69
CA GLY A 47 -1.24 2.06 -7.71
C GLY A 47 -2.11 3.31 -7.93
N ASN A 48 -2.97 3.32 -8.95
CA ASN A 48 -4.02 4.32 -9.16
C ASN A 48 -5.40 3.73 -8.84
N LEU A 49 -5.44 2.58 -8.15
CA LEU A 49 -6.66 1.92 -7.71
C LEU A 49 -7.54 1.44 -8.88
N ASN A 50 -6.96 1.19 -10.06
CA ASN A 50 -7.66 0.56 -11.18
C ASN A 50 -7.61 -0.96 -11.01
N VAL A 51 -8.79 -1.60 -10.98
CA VAL A 51 -8.93 -3.05 -10.91
C VAL A 51 -8.33 -3.68 -12.17
N VAL A 52 -7.37 -4.60 -11.97
CA VAL A 52 -6.64 -5.27 -13.06
C VAL A 52 -7.42 -6.45 -13.61
N ASP A 53 -8.12 -7.17 -12.73
CA ASP A 53 -9.00 -8.28 -13.08
C ASP A 53 -10.36 -8.08 -12.43
N PRO A 54 -11.40 -7.72 -13.19
CA PRO A 54 -12.74 -7.54 -12.67
C PRO A 54 -13.32 -8.82 -12.08
N LYS A 55 -12.82 -10.02 -12.41
CA LYS A 55 -13.32 -11.26 -11.80
C LYS A 55 -12.75 -11.47 -10.39
N GLY A 56 -11.48 -11.14 -10.14
CA GLY A 56 -10.87 -11.41 -8.85
C GLY A 56 -10.66 -12.90 -8.57
N TYR A 57 -10.19 -13.20 -7.37
CA TYR A 57 -10.16 -14.55 -6.81
C TYR A 57 -11.08 -14.60 -5.59
N GLU A 58 -11.85 -15.67 -5.47
CA GLU A 58 -12.75 -15.91 -4.34
C GLU A 58 -12.82 -17.42 -4.11
N SER A 59 -12.71 -17.85 -2.86
CA SER A 59 -12.79 -19.26 -2.51
C SER A 59 -13.26 -19.45 -1.08
N VAL A 60 -14.01 -20.54 -0.88
CA VAL A 60 -14.50 -21.00 0.42
C VAL A 60 -13.72 -22.23 0.83
N ILE A 61 -13.25 -22.28 2.07
CA ILE A 61 -12.51 -23.41 2.63
C ILE A 61 -13.49 -24.35 3.32
N HIS A 62 -13.31 -25.65 3.14
CA HIS A 62 -14.08 -26.66 3.86
C HIS A 62 -13.69 -26.74 5.33
N TYR A 63 -14.69 -26.72 6.22
CA TYR A 63 -14.55 -27.08 7.63
C TYR A 63 -15.70 -27.97 8.07
N SER A 64 -15.43 -28.83 9.05
CA SER A 64 -16.44 -29.72 9.63
C SER A 64 -17.49 -28.93 10.40
N LYS A 65 -18.69 -29.52 10.54
CA LYS A 65 -19.77 -28.95 11.34
C LYS A 65 -19.35 -28.70 12.80
N GLU A 66 -18.50 -29.55 13.37
CA GLU A 66 -18.00 -29.40 14.74
C GLU A 66 -17.23 -28.08 14.92
N ILE A 67 -16.43 -27.67 13.93
CA ILE A 67 -15.69 -26.40 13.96
C ILE A 67 -16.66 -25.22 13.85
N LEU A 68 -17.64 -25.30 12.95
CA LEU A 68 -18.64 -24.24 12.75
C LEU A 68 -19.60 -24.08 13.95
N ASP A 69 -19.92 -25.18 14.63
CA ASP A 69 -20.77 -25.17 15.83
C ASP A 69 -20.07 -24.47 17.02
N ASN A 70 -18.74 -24.30 16.99
CA ASN A 70 -17.97 -23.58 18.01
C ASN A 70 -17.89 -22.06 17.77
N MET A 71 -18.46 -21.55 16.67
CA MET A 71 -18.54 -20.12 16.41
C MET A 71 -19.37 -19.41 17.49
N ASN A 72 -19.07 -18.13 17.73
CA ASN A 72 -19.91 -17.31 18.59
C ASN A 72 -21.28 -17.03 17.93
N GLU A 73 -22.26 -16.59 18.73
CA GLU A 73 -23.64 -16.35 18.29
C GLU A 73 -23.73 -15.40 17.09
N TRP A 74 -22.91 -14.34 17.08
CA TRP A 74 -22.88 -13.37 15.98
C TRP A 74 -22.40 -14.02 14.67
N CYS A 75 -21.31 -14.79 14.70
CA CYS A 75 -20.80 -15.50 13.52
C CYS A 75 -21.80 -16.55 13.00
N VAL A 76 -22.47 -17.28 13.89
CA VAL A 76 -23.51 -18.26 13.51
C VAL A 76 -24.67 -17.59 12.78
N GLU A 77 -25.20 -16.49 13.33
CA GLU A 77 -26.29 -15.75 12.71
C GLU A 77 -25.85 -15.12 11.38
N HIS A 78 -24.70 -14.45 11.38
CA HIS A 78 -24.18 -13.72 10.22
C HIS A 78 -23.92 -14.67 9.05
N HIS A 79 -23.09 -15.70 9.26
CA HIS A 79 -22.70 -16.66 8.22
C HIS A 79 -23.86 -17.57 7.81
N GLY A 80 -24.80 -17.82 8.72
CA GLY A 80 -26.04 -18.52 8.40
C GLY A 80 -26.93 -17.71 7.45
N SER A 81 -27.10 -16.41 7.74
CA SER A 81 -27.95 -15.51 6.95
C SER A 81 -27.38 -15.21 5.55
N SER A 82 -26.05 -15.16 5.40
CA SER A 82 -25.37 -14.99 4.12
C SER A 82 -25.31 -16.28 3.29
N GLY A 83 -25.62 -17.43 3.91
CA GLY A 83 -25.47 -18.76 3.32
C GLY A 83 -24.03 -19.27 3.30
N LEU A 84 -23.08 -18.55 3.91
CA LEU A 84 -21.68 -18.95 3.96
C LEU A 84 -21.48 -20.26 4.73
N THR A 85 -22.20 -20.48 5.83
CA THR A 85 -22.11 -21.72 6.61
C THR A 85 -22.35 -22.97 5.74
N GLU A 86 -23.35 -22.92 4.86
CA GLU A 86 -23.65 -24.04 3.94
C GLU A 86 -22.55 -24.19 2.88
N LYS A 87 -22.04 -23.08 2.33
CA LYS A 87 -20.91 -23.12 1.38
C LYS A 87 -19.66 -23.74 2.01
N VAL A 88 -19.38 -23.47 3.27
CA VAL A 88 -18.23 -24.05 3.99
C VAL A 88 -18.40 -25.55 4.16
N LEU A 89 -19.58 -26.01 4.58
CA LEU A 89 -19.88 -27.43 4.74
C LEU A 89 -19.79 -28.21 3.42
N THR A 90 -20.21 -27.58 2.32
CA THR A 90 -20.26 -28.19 0.97
C THR A 90 -19.01 -27.98 0.13
N SER A 91 -18.11 -27.08 0.54
CA SER A 91 -16.82 -26.87 -0.13
C SER A 91 -16.01 -28.17 -0.12
N ASP A 92 -15.28 -28.42 -1.20
CA ASP A 92 -14.36 -29.55 -1.37
C ASP A 92 -12.89 -29.12 -1.25
N LYS A 93 -12.63 -27.84 -0.95
CA LYS A 93 -11.29 -27.28 -0.90
C LYS A 93 -10.72 -27.22 0.50
N THR A 94 -9.51 -27.72 0.64
CA THR A 94 -8.69 -27.54 1.85
C THR A 94 -8.04 -26.15 1.89
N ARG A 95 -7.65 -25.71 3.08
CA ARG A 95 -6.92 -24.45 3.30
C ARG A 95 -5.66 -24.37 2.43
N GLU A 96 -4.88 -25.44 2.36
CA GLU A 96 -3.63 -25.49 1.59
C GLU A 96 -3.86 -25.33 0.09
N GLN A 97 -4.94 -25.91 -0.45
CA GLN A 97 -5.34 -25.72 -1.84
C GLN A 97 -5.72 -24.27 -2.12
N VAL A 98 -6.50 -23.65 -1.22
CA VAL A 98 -6.90 -22.25 -1.34
C VAL A 98 -5.70 -21.30 -1.26
N GLU A 99 -4.73 -21.59 -0.38
CA GLU A 99 -3.48 -20.82 -0.31
C GLU A 99 -2.68 -20.89 -1.63
N ASP A 100 -2.50 -22.09 -2.18
CA ASP A 100 -1.72 -22.29 -3.41
C ASP A 100 -2.42 -21.68 -4.63
N GLU A 101 -3.75 -21.76 -4.70
CA GLU A 101 -4.57 -21.11 -5.73
C GLU A 101 -4.47 -19.58 -5.64
N LEU A 102 -4.64 -19.00 -4.44
CA LEU A 102 -4.54 -17.56 -4.23
C LEU A 102 -3.13 -17.04 -4.56
N LEU A 103 -2.09 -17.75 -4.13
CA LEU A 103 -0.71 -17.38 -4.46
C LEU A 103 -0.46 -17.43 -5.98
N SER A 104 -0.98 -18.47 -6.65
CA SER A 104 -0.87 -18.60 -8.10
C SER A 104 -1.60 -17.47 -8.83
N TYR A 105 -2.79 -17.11 -8.36
CA TYR A 105 -3.53 -15.95 -8.86
C TYR A 105 -2.71 -14.67 -8.72
N ILE A 106 -2.19 -14.38 -7.53
CA ILE A 106 -1.36 -13.18 -7.28
C ILE A 106 -0.11 -13.17 -8.19
N LYS A 107 0.61 -14.30 -8.28
CA LYS A 107 1.84 -14.40 -9.09
C LYS A 107 1.59 -14.26 -10.59
N SER A 108 0.39 -14.58 -11.08
CA SER A 108 0.04 -14.39 -12.48
C SER A 108 0.05 -12.90 -12.91
N TYR A 109 -0.20 -11.98 -11.97
CA TYR A 109 -0.14 -10.53 -12.19
C TYR A 109 1.12 -9.88 -11.61
N ILE A 110 1.64 -10.42 -10.51
CA ILE A 110 2.74 -9.85 -9.72
C ILE A 110 3.76 -10.98 -9.45
N PRO A 111 4.58 -11.37 -10.45
CA PRO A 111 5.49 -12.51 -10.30
C PRO A 111 6.66 -12.21 -9.35
N ASP A 112 7.07 -10.94 -9.24
CA ASP A 112 8.16 -10.51 -8.37
C ASP A 112 7.71 -10.44 -6.91
N GLU A 113 8.45 -11.10 -6.02
CA GLU A 113 8.25 -11.02 -4.57
C GLU A 113 8.45 -9.58 -4.03
N ARG A 114 7.77 -9.27 -2.92
CA ARG A 114 7.94 -8.04 -2.15
C ARG A 114 7.65 -6.77 -2.97
N LYS A 115 6.82 -6.86 -4.01
CA LYS A 115 6.40 -5.69 -4.83
C LYS A 115 5.03 -5.14 -4.49
N ALA A 116 4.06 -6.00 -4.19
CA ALA A 116 2.71 -5.57 -3.85
C ALA A 116 2.52 -5.42 -2.34
N VAL A 117 1.70 -4.47 -1.93
CA VAL A 117 1.28 -4.31 -0.53
C VAL A 117 -0.10 -4.92 -0.32
N LEU A 118 -0.33 -5.46 0.87
CA LEU A 118 -1.65 -5.94 1.30
C LEU A 118 -2.54 -4.73 1.64
N ALA A 119 -3.82 -4.77 1.26
CA ALA A 119 -4.76 -3.68 1.52
C ALA A 119 -6.18 -4.16 1.82
N GLY A 120 -6.95 -3.33 2.52
CA GLY A 120 -8.34 -3.57 2.89
C GLY A 120 -8.76 -2.65 4.04
N ASN A 121 -10.02 -2.74 4.46
CA ASN A 121 -10.47 -2.13 5.71
C ASN A 121 -10.07 -3.01 6.89
N SER A 122 -9.41 -2.45 7.90
CA SER A 122 -9.01 -3.20 9.11
C SER A 122 -8.16 -4.44 8.79
N ILE A 123 -7.46 -4.39 7.66
CA ILE A 123 -6.71 -5.48 7.04
C ILE A 123 -5.61 -6.10 7.93
N HIS A 124 -5.25 -5.39 9.01
CA HIS A 124 -4.36 -5.93 10.04
C HIS A 124 -4.94 -7.18 10.70
N MET A 125 -6.27 -7.29 10.83
CA MET A 125 -6.93 -8.48 11.37
C MET A 125 -6.83 -9.67 10.42
N ASP A 126 -7.17 -9.52 9.14
CA ASP A 126 -7.00 -10.56 8.13
C ASP A 126 -5.53 -11.02 8.07
N ARG A 127 -4.60 -10.05 8.11
CA ARG A 127 -3.18 -10.34 8.10
C ARG A 127 -2.74 -11.20 9.28
N LEU A 128 -3.33 -11.05 10.47
CA LEU A 128 -3.01 -11.91 11.62
C LEU A 128 -3.39 -13.37 11.37
N PHE A 129 -4.56 -13.62 10.78
CA PHE A 129 -4.96 -14.97 10.39
C PHE A 129 -4.10 -15.51 9.24
N MET A 130 -3.87 -14.70 8.21
CA MET A 130 -3.05 -15.10 7.05
C MET A 130 -1.59 -15.40 7.41
N LEU A 131 -1.02 -14.79 8.47
CA LEU A 131 0.32 -15.16 8.95
C LEU A 131 0.39 -16.62 9.40
N LYS A 132 -0.69 -17.15 9.98
CA LYS A 132 -0.82 -18.54 10.43
C LYS A 132 -1.26 -19.45 9.28
N GLU A 133 -2.27 -19.04 8.53
CA GLU A 133 -3.01 -19.92 7.62
C GLU A 133 -2.63 -19.77 6.15
N PHE A 134 -2.03 -18.64 5.75
CA PHE A 134 -1.62 -18.33 4.37
C PHE A 134 -0.18 -17.78 4.30
N PRO A 135 0.81 -18.40 4.99
CA PRO A 135 2.16 -17.86 5.10
C PRO A 135 2.84 -17.64 3.75
N LYS A 136 2.62 -18.50 2.74
CA LYS A 136 3.25 -18.35 1.42
C LYS A 136 2.78 -17.09 0.71
N VAL A 137 1.51 -16.71 0.89
CA VAL A 137 0.96 -15.46 0.36
C VAL A 137 1.60 -14.26 1.07
N ILE A 138 1.66 -14.28 2.40
CA ILE A 138 2.27 -13.18 3.19
C ILE A 138 3.78 -13.04 2.90
N GLU A 139 4.47 -14.15 2.63
CA GLU A 139 5.87 -14.16 2.20
C GLU A 139 6.07 -13.57 0.79
N HIS A 140 5.09 -13.66 -0.09
CA HIS A 140 5.17 -13.04 -1.41
C HIS A 140 4.96 -11.52 -1.35
N LEU A 141 4.09 -11.04 -0.45
CA LEU A 141 3.72 -9.63 -0.33
C LEU A 141 4.76 -8.79 0.43
N PHE A 142 4.76 -7.48 0.24
CA PHE A 142 5.59 -6.56 1.02
C PHE A 142 5.11 -6.49 2.48
N TYR A 143 6.01 -6.19 3.42
CA TYR A 143 5.68 -6.22 4.86
C TYR A 143 4.72 -5.10 5.30
N ARG A 144 4.63 -4.02 4.52
CA ARG A 144 3.70 -2.90 4.78
C ARG A 144 2.33 -3.23 4.23
N LEU A 145 1.34 -2.56 4.80
CA LEU A 145 -0.06 -2.65 4.38
C LEU A 145 -0.65 -1.26 4.16
N ILE A 146 -1.74 -1.20 3.41
CA ILE A 146 -2.62 -0.04 3.30
C ILE A 146 -3.92 -0.39 4.04
N ASP A 147 -4.06 0.12 5.26
CA ASP A 147 -5.30 -0.03 6.02
C ASP A 147 -6.19 1.20 5.81
N VAL A 148 -7.27 1.03 5.05
CA VAL A 148 -8.20 2.12 4.74
C VAL A 148 -8.89 2.63 6.02
N SER A 149 -9.11 1.75 7.00
CA SER A 149 -9.68 2.13 8.30
C SER A 149 -8.77 3.09 9.08
N THR A 150 -7.45 3.07 8.85
CA THR A 150 -6.55 4.07 9.43
C THR A 150 -6.88 5.47 8.91
N ILE A 151 -7.08 5.62 7.59
CA ILE A 151 -7.41 6.93 6.99
C ILE A 151 -8.79 7.38 7.46
N MET A 152 -9.75 6.44 7.55
CA MET A 152 -11.07 6.69 8.09
C MET A 152 -11.03 7.23 9.52
N GLU A 153 -10.30 6.58 10.42
CA GLU A 153 -10.19 7.00 11.82
C GLU A 153 -9.47 8.35 11.97
N VAL A 154 -8.47 8.63 11.12
CA VAL A 154 -7.79 9.93 11.10
C VAL A 154 -8.72 11.02 10.56
N CYS A 155 -9.43 10.78 9.45
CA CYS A 155 -10.41 11.70 8.87
C CYS A 155 -11.53 12.02 9.86
N TYR A 156 -12.10 11.01 10.52
CA TYR A 156 -13.14 11.18 11.52
C TYR A 156 -12.76 12.15 12.64
N ARG A 157 -11.50 12.13 13.10
CA ARG A 157 -11.01 13.01 14.16
C ARG A 157 -10.53 14.36 13.67
N HIS A 158 -9.89 14.39 12.50
CA HIS A 158 -9.28 15.60 11.95
C HIS A 158 -10.28 16.48 11.20
N ASN A 159 -11.24 15.88 10.51
CA ASN A 159 -12.27 16.56 9.72
C ASN A 159 -13.62 15.81 9.81
N PRO A 160 -14.31 15.86 10.97
CA PRO A 160 -15.54 15.11 11.22
C PRO A 160 -16.68 15.48 10.26
N GLU A 161 -16.76 16.74 9.82
CA GLU A 161 -17.78 17.20 8.87
C GLU A 161 -17.62 16.53 7.51
N LEU A 162 -16.38 16.46 7.01
CA LEU A 162 -16.07 15.75 5.77
C LEU A 162 -16.35 14.24 5.92
N GLN A 163 -15.95 13.63 7.02
CA GLN A 163 -16.23 12.21 7.26
C GLN A 163 -17.72 11.90 7.30
N TYR A 164 -18.57 12.83 7.79
CA TYR A 164 -20.03 12.63 7.84
C TYR A 164 -20.68 12.55 6.45
N VAL A 165 -20.06 13.16 5.43
CA VAL A 165 -20.52 13.11 4.04
C VAL A 165 -19.80 12.04 3.20
N ALA A 166 -18.92 11.24 3.81
CA ALA A 166 -18.30 10.11 3.13
C ALA A 166 -19.36 9.09 2.68
N PRO A 167 -19.17 8.43 1.52
CA PRO A 167 -20.06 7.38 1.06
C PRO A 167 -20.24 6.31 2.15
N ARG A 168 -21.49 5.96 2.45
CA ARG A 168 -21.80 4.88 3.38
C ARG A 168 -21.63 3.54 2.66
N LYS A 169 -21.09 2.55 3.38
CA LYS A 169 -21.05 1.17 2.92
C LYS A 169 -22.46 0.66 2.65
N VAL A 170 -22.64 0.04 1.49
CA VAL A 170 -23.83 -0.72 1.13
C VAL A 170 -23.57 -2.14 1.64
N THR A 171 -24.05 -2.44 2.85
CA THR A 171 -23.79 -3.69 3.56
C THR A 171 -24.40 -4.91 2.84
N ALA A 172 -23.77 -5.34 1.75
CA ALA A 172 -24.13 -6.52 0.98
C ALA A 172 -23.53 -7.80 1.59
N HIS A 173 -22.65 -7.66 2.59
CA HIS A 173 -22.08 -8.74 3.42
C HIS A 173 -21.49 -9.89 2.60
N THR A 174 -20.71 -9.54 1.58
CA THR A 174 -19.88 -10.51 0.85
C THR A 174 -18.47 -9.96 0.80
N ALA A 175 -17.47 -10.83 1.02
CA ALA A 175 -16.07 -10.41 1.05
C ALA A 175 -15.66 -9.61 -0.20
N ARG A 176 -16.18 -10.00 -1.36
CA ARG A 176 -15.98 -9.28 -2.62
C ARG A 176 -16.54 -7.85 -2.61
N SER A 177 -17.79 -7.68 -2.18
CA SER A 177 -18.42 -6.36 -2.11
C SER A 177 -17.62 -5.47 -1.16
N ASP A 178 -17.20 -6.01 -0.02
CA ASP A 178 -16.49 -5.28 1.02
C ASP A 178 -15.11 -4.81 0.54
N ILE A 179 -14.41 -5.60 -0.30
CA ILE A 179 -13.19 -5.15 -0.98
C ILE A 179 -13.47 -4.01 -1.97
N LEU A 180 -14.49 -4.14 -2.81
CA LEU A 180 -14.81 -3.11 -3.80
C LEU A 180 -15.19 -1.79 -3.13
N GLU A 181 -15.90 -1.86 -2.01
CA GLU A 181 -16.19 -0.71 -1.16
C GLU A 181 -14.94 -0.13 -0.51
N SER A 182 -14.02 -0.97 -0.03
CA SER A 182 -12.72 -0.52 0.50
C SER A 182 -11.92 0.26 -0.55
N ILE A 183 -11.89 -0.23 -1.80
CA ILE A 183 -11.23 0.45 -2.93
C ILE A 183 -11.91 1.80 -3.22
N ALA A 184 -13.24 1.81 -3.30
CA ALA A 184 -14.01 3.03 -3.55
C ALA A 184 -13.83 4.05 -2.42
N GLN A 185 -13.77 3.59 -1.17
CA GLN A 185 -13.53 4.43 -0.01
C GLN A 185 -12.12 5.06 -0.04
N LEU A 186 -11.08 4.29 -0.39
CA LEU A 186 -9.74 4.85 -0.54
C LEU A 186 -9.67 5.87 -1.67
N LYS A 187 -10.30 5.61 -2.82
CA LYS A 187 -10.42 6.59 -3.91
C LYS A 187 -11.10 7.88 -3.44
N TRP A 188 -12.16 7.75 -2.66
CA TRP A 188 -12.86 8.90 -2.12
C TRP A 188 -11.95 9.72 -1.19
N TYR A 189 -11.14 9.08 -0.34
CA TYR A 189 -10.16 9.75 0.50
C TYR A 189 -9.04 10.43 -0.33
N GLU A 190 -8.55 9.81 -1.41
CA GLU A 190 -7.57 10.42 -2.32
C GLU A 190 -8.10 11.69 -2.99
N GLU A 191 -9.41 11.75 -3.26
CA GLU A 191 -10.04 12.88 -3.94
C GLU A 191 -10.45 14.01 -2.97
N HIS A 192 -10.94 13.66 -1.78
CA HIS A 192 -11.62 14.63 -0.90
C HIS A 192 -10.86 14.97 0.38
N TYR A 193 -9.96 14.11 0.85
CA TYR A 193 -9.31 14.28 2.15
C TYR A 193 -7.79 14.43 2.05
N LEU A 194 -7.15 13.64 1.20
CA LEU A 194 -5.72 13.73 0.92
C LEU A 194 -5.46 14.81 -0.13
N LYS A 195 -4.33 15.51 0.00
CA LYS A 195 -3.95 16.50 -1.01
C LYS A 195 -3.64 15.80 -2.33
N ASN A 196 -4.29 16.25 -3.39
CA ASN A 196 -4.05 15.72 -4.74
C ASN A 196 -2.74 16.28 -5.32
N ARG A 197 -2.29 15.71 -6.45
CA ARG A 197 -1.01 16.04 -7.10
C ARG A 197 -0.88 17.53 -7.43
N ASN A 198 -1.97 18.17 -7.85
CA ASN A 198 -1.97 19.58 -8.26
C ASN A 198 -1.82 20.49 -7.04
N GLU A 199 -2.47 20.17 -5.92
CA GLU A 199 -2.35 20.92 -4.67
C GLU A 199 -0.94 20.87 -4.06
N VAL A 200 -0.20 19.79 -4.30
CA VAL A 200 1.17 19.63 -3.75
C VAL A 200 2.27 20.00 -4.74
N GLU A 201 1.96 20.41 -5.97
CA GLU A 201 2.96 20.62 -7.01
C GLU A 201 4.01 21.67 -6.63
N GLY A 202 3.57 22.87 -6.24
CA GLY A 202 4.47 23.94 -5.81
C GLY A 202 5.31 23.56 -4.57
N TYR A 203 4.72 22.82 -3.63
CA TYR A 203 5.44 22.32 -2.46
C TYR A 203 6.54 21.32 -2.85
N ILE A 204 6.24 20.39 -3.76
CA ILE A 204 7.21 19.40 -4.26
C ILE A 204 8.35 20.10 -5.00
N GLU A 205 8.06 21.06 -5.87
CA GLU A 205 9.09 21.82 -6.59
C GLU A 205 10.00 22.59 -5.64
N GLN A 206 9.41 23.30 -4.66
CA GLN A 206 10.18 24.00 -3.63
C GLN A 206 11.08 23.02 -2.87
N ARG A 207 10.52 21.90 -2.38
CA ARG A 207 11.27 20.94 -1.57
C ARG A 207 12.37 20.25 -2.37
N ASN A 208 12.15 19.99 -3.66
CA ASN A 208 13.18 19.47 -4.55
C ASN A 208 14.34 20.45 -4.74
N LYS A 209 14.08 21.76 -4.83
CA LYS A 209 15.14 22.79 -4.86
C LYS A 209 15.94 22.80 -3.56
N GLU A 210 15.28 22.72 -2.40
CA GLU A 210 15.94 22.66 -1.09
C GLU A 210 16.78 21.38 -0.92
N LEU A 211 16.27 20.22 -1.35
CA LEU A 211 16.98 18.95 -1.30
C LEU A 211 18.14 18.90 -2.31
N GLY A 212 17.97 19.47 -3.50
CA GLY A 212 19.02 19.62 -4.51
C GLY A 212 20.15 20.56 -4.05
N ASN A 213 19.82 21.63 -3.33
CA ASN A 213 20.82 22.51 -2.70
C ASN A 213 21.54 21.81 -1.52
N ASN A 214 20.88 20.88 -0.83
CA ASN A 214 21.52 20.07 0.23
C ASN A 214 22.43 18.95 -0.30
N LEU A 215 22.23 18.45 -1.52
CA LEU A 215 23.18 17.55 -2.19
C LEU A 215 24.47 18.30 -2.55
N THR A 216 24.36 19.56 -3.00
CA THR A 216 25.51 20.42 -3.28
C THR A 216 26.31 20.73 -2.00
N ILE A 217 25.64 21.05 -0.88
CA ILE A 217 26.31 21.31 0.40
C ILE A 217 26.96 20.03 0.96
N LYS A 218 26.27 18.87 0.94
CA LYS A 218 26.86 17.60 1.40
C LYS A 218 28.00 17.10 0.51
N ASN A 219 27.92 17.30 -0.81
CA ASN A 219 29.03 16.96 -1.72
C ASN A 219 30.22 17.89 -1.52
N ASN A 220 29.99 19.19 -1.30
CA ASN A 220 31.06 20.16 -1.04
C ASN A 220 31.73 19.95 0.33
N GLU A 221 30.97 19.61 1.37
CA GLU A 221 31.54 19.25 2.69
C GLU A 221 32.31 17.93 2.68
N LYS A 222 31.94 16.99 1.79
CA LYS A 222 32.66 15.72 1.61
C LYS A 222 33.96 15.92 0.84
N LEU A 223 33.97 16.76 -0.21
CA LEU A 223 35.20 17.15 -0.92
C LEU A 223 36.20 17.93 -0.05
N LEU A 224 35.73 18.63 0.98
CA LEU A 224 36.58 19.36 1.94
C LEU A 224 37.14 18.47 3.06
N LYS A 225 36.70 17.21 3.18
CA LYS A 225 37.15 16.27 4.23
C LYS A 225 38.12 15.20 3.72
N ASP A 226 38.19 14.98 2.41
CA ASP A 226 39.13 14.06 1.78
C ASP A 226 40.44 14.80 1.42
N ASP A 227 41.25 15.14 2.43
CA ASP A 227 42.63 15.57 2.25
C ASP A 227 43.51 14.35 1.89
N THR A 228 43.48 13.94 0.62
CA THR A 228 44.58 13.17 0.00
C THR A 228 45.09 13.92 -1.22
N VAL A 229 46.34 14.35 -1.09
CA VAL A 229 47.03 15.40 -1.83
C VAL A 229 47.20 15.12 -3.33
N GLY A 230 46.97 16.15 -4.14
CA GLY A 230 47.55 16.33 -5.48
C GLY A 230 47.68 17.82 -5.80
N ASP A 231 48.88 18.29 -6.13
CA ASP A 231 49.33 19.70 -6.21
C ASP A 231 48.59 20.59 -7.25
N SER A 232 47.59 20.07 -7.97
CA SER A 232 46.79 20.83 -8.95
C SER A 232 45.40 21.24 -8.45
N THR A 233 45.03 20.92 -7.21
CA THR A 233 43.69 21.21 -6.67
C THR A 233 43.67 22.33 -5.62
N ALA A 234 44.82 22.82 -5.17
CA ALA A 234 44.93 23.88 -4.17
C ALA A 234 44.27 25.21 -4.61
N ASP A 235 44.41 25.58 -5.89
CA ASP A 235 43.78 26.78 -6.46
C ASP A 235 42.26 26.64 -6.59
N VAL A 236 41.77 25.43 -6.84
CA VAL A 236 40.33 25.13 -6.92
C VAL A 236 39.71 25.17 -5.53
N VAL A 237 40.38 24.58 -4.53
CA VAL A 237 39.94 24.57 -3.12
C VAL A 237 39.95 25.99 -2.53
N SER A 238 40.96 26.80 -2.82
CA SER A 238 41.02 28.19 -2.37
C SER A 238 39.98 29.08 -3.06
N SER A 239 39.72 28.88 -4.36
CA SER A 239 38.62 29.59 -5.04
C SER A 239 37.23 29.16 -4.54
N LEU A 240 37.05 27.91 -4.13
CA LEU A 240 35.81 27.41 -3.53
C LEU A 240 35.61 27.95 -2.11
N LYS A 241 36.67 27.99 -1.29
CA LYS A 241 36.63 28.61 0.04
C LYS A 241 36.28 30.10 -0.03
N ARG A 242 36.78 30.82 -1.03
CA ARG A 242 36.45 32.23 -1.28
C ARG A 242 34.97 32.42 -1.66
N LYS A 243 34.44 31.61 -2.58
CA LYS A 243 33.00 31.65 -2.94
C LYS A 243 32.09 31.34 -1.75
N LEU A 244 32.46 30.36 -0.92
CA LEU A 244 31.72 30.03 0.29
C LEU A 244 31.76 31.15 1.35
N GLN A 245 32.81 31.97 1.35
CA GLN A 245 32.90 33.13 2.23
C GLN A 245 32.06 34.29 1.68
N GLU A 246 32.13 34.55 0.37
CA GLU A 246 31.29 35.54 -0.33
C GLU A 246 29.79 35.26 -0.16
N GLU A 247 29.36 34.00 -0.33
CA GLU A 247 27.95 33.59 -0.11
C GLU A 247 27.50 33.73 1.35
N LYS A 248 28.40 33.50 2.32
CA LYS A 248 28.12 33.72 3.75
C LYS A 248 28.03 35.20 4.11
N ASP A 249 28.87 36.02 3.49
CA ASP A 249 28.90 37.46 3.72
C ASP A 249 27.66 38.14 3.09
N GLU A 250 27.24 37.73 1.88
CA GLU A 250 25.98 38.15 1.26
C GLU A 250 24.73 37.74 2.09
N HIS A 251 24.78 36.55 2.71
CA HIS A 251 23.69 36.09 3.57
C HIS A 251 23.61 36.87 4.90
N ASN A 252 24.75 37.27 5.46
CA ASN A 252 24.83 38.10 6.66
C ASN A 252 24.43 39.56 6.39
N GLU A 253 24.80 40.12 5.24
CA GLU A 253 24.38 41.47 4.83
C GLU A 253 22.85 41.54 4.67
N ASN A 254 22.24 40.60 3.94
CA ASN A 254 20.79 40.53 3.79
C ASN A 254 20.04 40.30 5.12
N SER A 255 20.62 39.55 6.05
CA SER A 255 20.06 39.36 7.40
C SER A 255 20.06 40.65 8.23
N ASN A 256 21.11 41.48 8.08
CA ASN A 256 21.23 42.75 8.77
C ASN A 256 20.37 43.86 8.14
N THR A 257 20.17 43.87 6.82
CA THR A 257 19.26 44.82 6.14
C THR A 257 17.80 44.58 6.55
N VAL A 258 17.39 43.32 6.72
CA VAL A 258 16.03 42.94 7.17
C VAL A 258 15.80 43.26 8.66
N LYS A 259 16.84 43.24 9.50
CA LYS A 259 16.75 43.69 10.91
C LYS A 259 16.74 45.22 11.05
N SER A 260 17.42 45.94 10.17
CA SER A 260 17.43 47.41 10.15
C SER A 260 16.10 48.03 9.70
N SER A 261 15.31 47.33 8.87
CA SER A 261 14.04 47.82 8.33
C SER A 261 12.82 47.49 9.20
N LYS A 262 13.01 46.86 10.36
CA LYS A 262 11.99 46.62 11.41
C LYS A 262 12.10 47.53 12.64
N LYS A 263 12.94 48.56 12.58
CA LYS A 263 13.11 49.60 13.62
C LYS A 263 12.88 50.99 13.02
N VAL A 264 11.69 51.24 12.46
CA VAL A 264 11.09 52.58 12.29
C VAL A 264 9.60 52.41 12.53
#